data_AF-A0AB38X152-F1
#
_entry.id   AF-A0AB38X152-F1
#
_cell.length_a   1.000
_cell.length_b   1.000
_cell.length_c   1.000
_cell.angle_alpha   90.00
_cell.angle_beta   90.00
_cell.angle_gamma   90.00
#
_symmetry.space_group_name_H-M   'P 1'
#
loop_
_entity.id
_entity.type
_entity.pdbx_description
1 polymer ?
#
loop_
_entity_poly.entity_id
_entity_poly.type
_entity_poly.pdbx_seq_one_letter_code
_entity_poly.pdbx_strand_id
1 'polypeptide(L)'
;MNEHRNFALRQRQVYRSRVETQFTDYALAGLRKSHYAGVFERIKDRDRPAWLAELKLDGFQRSLFVKLWSSRDRAGNIRRVGLLQGLSLKLEKRTFDLITIPETRDRFQGIVELQSDRLVINVFPATATGERKIYFCHLELVRSDGSIVG
;
A
#
# COMPACT_ATOMS: atom_id res chain seq x y z
N MET A 1 -43.43 2.88 -10.92
CA MET A 1 -42.88 2.81 -9.54
C MET A 1 -41.42 2.32 -9.47
N ASN A 2 -40.89 1.53 -10.42
CA ASN A 2 -39.50 1.05 -10.38
C ASN A 2 -38.43 2.10 -10.80
N GLU A 3 -38.78 3.06 -11.65
CA GLU A 3 -37.81 4.03 -12.20
C GLU A 3 -37.32 5.05 -11.17
N HIS A 4 -38.21 5.58 -10.32
CA HIS A 4 -37.83 6.50 -9.25
C HIS A 4 -36.93 5.84 -8.21
N ARG A 5 -37.15 4.55 -7.92
CA ARG A 5 -36.30 3.77 -7.00
C ARG A 5 -34.92 3.52 -7.61
N ASN A 6 -34.86 3.20 -8.90
CA ASN A 6 -33.60 3.05 -9.63
C ASN A 6 -32.82 4.37 -9.74
N PHE A 7 -33.51 5.50 -9.92
CA PHE A 7 -32.90 6.82 -9.95
C PHE A 7 -32.31 7.22 -8.59
N ALA A 8 -33.06 7.03 -7.50
CA ALA A 8 -32.58 7.31 -6.14
C ALA A 8 -31.38 6.42 -5.74
N LEU A 9 -31.38 5.15 -6.15
CA LEU A 9 -30.24 4.24 -5.96
C LEU A 9 -29.00 4.72 -6.73
N ARG A 10 -29.16 5.11 -8.00
CA ARG A 10 -28.07 5.68 -8.80
C ARG A 10 -27.52 6.98 -8.19
N GLN A 11 -28.38 7.91 -7.78
CA GLN A 11 -27.94 9.15 -7.13
C GLN A 11 -27.17 8.88 -5.82
N ARG A 12 -27.64 7.94 -5.00
CA ARG A 12 -26.96 7.54 -3.76
C ARG A 12 -25.60 6.90 -4.05
N GLN A 13 -25.49 6.12 -5.12
CA GLN A 13 -24.24 5.48 -5.54
C GLN A 13 -23.23 6.52 -6.06
N VAL A 14 -23.68 7.48 -6.87
CA VAL A 14 -22.85 8.60 -7.36
C VAL A 14 -22.37 9.47 -6.21
N TYR A 15 -23.25 9.82 -5.27
CA TYR A 15 -22.90 10.61 -4.09
C TYR A 15 -21.86 9.88 -3.22
N ARG A 16 -22.07 8.58 -2.96
CA ARG A 16 -21.12 7.77 -2.20
C ARG A 16 -19.76 7.69 -2.89
N SER A 17 -19.75 7.51 -4.21
CA SER A 17 -18.51 7.50 -5.00
C SER A 17 -17.75 8.82 -4.82
N ARG A 18 -18.45 9.96 -4.98
CA ARG A 18 -17.86 11.31 -4.85
C ARG A 18 -17.25 11.57 -3.47
N VAL A 19 -17.95 11.17 -2.39
CA VAL A 19 -17.44 11.33 -1.02
C VAL A 19 -16.20 10.45 -0.81
N GLU A 20 -16.22 9.20 -1.27
CA GLU A 20 -15.08 8.29 -1.16
C GLU A 20 -13.86 8.78 -1.98
N THR A 21 -14.08 9.40 -3.13
CA THR A 21 -13.02 10.05 -3.93
C THR A 21 -12.39 11.20 -3.14
N GLN A 22 -13.21 12.11 -2.59
CA GLN A 22 -12.71 13.23 -1.78
C GLN A 22 -11.88 12.75 -0.58
N PHE A 23 -12.32 11.70 0.12
CA PHE A 23 -11.53 11.12 1.21
C PHE A 23 -10.20 10.53 0.74
N THR A 24 -10.18 9.93 -0.45
CA THR A 24 -8.95 9.41 -1.05
C THR A 24 -8.00 10.56 -1.40
N ASP A 25 -8.50 11.62 -2.04
CA ASP A 25 -7.71 12.82 -2.36
C ASP A 25 -7.10 13.45 -1.10
N TYR A 26 -7.88 13.58 -0.02
CA TYR A 26 -7.38 14.09 1.26
C TYR A 26 -6.32 13.18 1.88
N ALA A 27 -6.48 11.86 1.80
CA ALA A 27 -5.47 10.92 2.29
C ALA A 27 -4.17 11.01 1.47
N LEU A 28 -4.26 11.25 0.16
CA LEU A 28 -3.12 11.33 -0.74
C LEU A 28 -2.47 12.72 -0.79
N ALA A 29 -3.11 13.77 -0.27
CA ALA A 29 -2.57 15.14 -0.27
C ALA A 29 -1.19 15.27 0.42
N GLY A 30 -0.82 14.30 1.27
CA GLY A 30 0.50 14.21 1.89
C GLY A 30 1.61 13.64 0.97
N LEU A 31 1.24 12.95 -0.11
CA LEU A 31 2.14 12.34 -1.08
C LEU A 31 2.41 13.31 -2.23
N ARG A 32 3.41 14.16 -2.04
CA ARG A 32 3.78 15.21 -2.99
C ARG A 32 4.78 14.74 -4.06
N LYS A 33 5.43 13.60 -3.84
CA LYS A 33 6.34 12.96 -4.80
C LYS A 33 5.71 11.68 -5.32
N SER A 34 6.09 11.28 -6.52
CA SER A 34 5.77 9.96 -7.08
C SER A 34 6.38 8.81 -6.31
N HIS A 35 7.55 9.03 -5.71
CA HIS A 35 8.35 7.97 -5.12
C HIS A 35 8.77 8.29 -3.69
N TYR A 36 8.64 7.30 -2.84
CA TYR A 36 9.15 7.30 -1.48
C TYR A 36 9.93 6.01 -1.22
N ALA A 37 10.95 6.08 -0.37
CA ALA A 37 11.75 4.92 -0.02
C ALA A 37 12.07 4.88 1.47
N GLY A 38 12.25 3.66 1.97
CA GLY A 38 12.64 3.40 3.35
C GLY A 38 13.29 2.03 3.47
N VAL A 39 13.85 1.74 4.63
CA VAL A 39 14.53 0.47 4.90
C VAL A 39 13.66 -0.37 5.82
N PHE A 40 13.52 -1.66 5.53
CA PHE A 40 12.85 -2.59 6.43
C PHE A 40 13.74 -2.95 7.59
N GLU A 41 13.26 -2.65 8.78
CA GLU A 41 13.84 -3.10 10.04
C GLU A 41 13.00 -4.23 10.63
N ARG A 42 13.66 -5.20 11.25
CA ARG A 42 12.95 -6.26 11.97
C ARG A 42 12.35 -5.69 13.25
N ILE A 43 11.05 -5.91 13.44
CA ILE A 43 10.36 -5.56 14.69
C ILE A 43 10.84 -6.54 15.77
N LYS A 44 11.40 -6.00 16.85
CA LYS A 44 11.81 -6.78 18.03
C LYS A 44 10.58 -7.24 18.82
N ASP A 45 10.74 -8.28 19.63
CA ASP A 45 9.74 -8.72 20.62
C ASP A 45 8.37 -9.12 20.06
N ARG A 46 8.35 -9.70 18.86
CA ARG A 46 7.17 -10.40 18.32
C ARG A 46 7.43 -11.89 18.14
N ASP A 47 6.44 -12.69 18.53
CA ASP A 47 6.41 -14.15 18.30
C ASP A 47 6.49 -14.53 16.82
N ARG A 48 6.12 -13.63 15.92
CA ARG A 48 6.21 -13.82 14.47
C ARG A 48 7.14 -12.78 13.84
N PRO A 49 8.06 -13.19 12.94
CA PRO A 49 8.89 -12.27 12.18
C PRO A 49 8.02 -11.24 11.46
N ALA A 50 8.23 -9.98 11.81
CA ALA A 50 7.58 -8.84 11.19
C ALA A 50 8.63 -7.77 10.89
N TRP A 51 8.44 -7.06 9.79
CA TRP A 51 9.31 -6.00 9.33
C TRP A 51 8.54 -4.71 9.20
N LEU A 52 9.22 -3.60 9.44
CA LEU A 52 8.67 -2.26 9.38
C LEU A 52 9.60 -1.37 8.55
N ALA A 53 9.05 -0.72 7.53
CA ALA A 53 9.70 0.41 6.88
C ALA A 53 8.91 1.68 7.19
N GLU A 54 9.61 2.72 7.60
CA GLU A 54 9.07 4.06 7.71
C GLU A 54 9.43 4.87 6.46
N LEU A 55 8.43 5.50 5.84
CA LEU A 55 8.59 6.40 4.70
C LEU A 55 8.28 7.81 5.18
N LYS A 56 9.27 8.70 5.17
CA LYS A 56 9.07 10.10 5.53
C LYS A 56 8.41 10.83 4.37
N LEU A 57 7.28 11.48 4.62
CA LEU A 57 6.58 12.25 3.59
C LEU A 57 6.92 13.74 3.70
N ASP A 58 6.79 14.44 2.58
CA ASP A 58 7.05 15.89 2.49
C ASP A 58 5.80 16.75 2.82
N GLY A 59 4.73 16.13 3.36
CA GLY A 59 3.40 16.73 3.53
C GLY A 59 2.80 16.63 4.94
N PHE A 60 1.47 16.84 5.04
CA PHE A 60 0.72 17.00 6.30
C PHE A 60 0.68 15.73 7.17
N GLN A 61 0.93 14.54 6.60
CA GLN A 61 1.14 13.29 7.33
C GLN A 61 2.63 12.95 7.30
N ARG A 62 3.32 13.07 8.44
CA ARG A 62 4.80 13.07 8.47
C ARG A 62 5.45 11.74 8.09
N SER A 63 4.75 10.63 8.28
CA SER A 63 5.29 9.30 8.02
C SER A 63 4.22 8.30 7.57
N LEU A 64 4.57 7.46 6.59
CA LEU A 64 3.89 6.20 6.33
C LEU A 64 4.68 5.04 6.88
N PHE A 65 3.96 4.00 7.27
CA PHE A 65 4.56 2.79 7.80
C PHE A 65 4.10 1.61 6.97
N VAL A 66 5.05 0.89 6.40
CA VAL A 66 4.81 -0.36 5.68
C VAL A 66 5.22 -1.49 6.60
N LYS A 67 4.25 -2.29 7.03
CA LYS A 67 4.48 -3.47 7.87
C LYS A 67 4.34 -4.72 7.04
N LEU A 68 5.30 -5.63 7.14
CA LEU A 68 5.27 -6.92 6.44
C LEU A 68 5.38 -8.07 7.45
N TRP A 69 4.69 -9.17 7.17
CA TRP A 69 4.83 -10.42 7.92
C TRP A 69 4.44 -11.61 7.06
N SER A 70 4.87 -12.80 7.50
CA SER A 70 4.41 -14.05 6.92
C SER A 70 3.15 -14.53 7.61
N SER A 71 2.16 -14.95 6.82
CA SER A 71 0.95 -15.63 7.27
C SER A 71 0.80 -16.97 6.55
N ARG A 72 -0.09 -17.83 7.02
CA ARG A 72 -0.50 -19.04 6.30
C ARG A 72 -1.92 -18.87 5.79
N ASP A 73 -2.17 -19.32 4.56
CA ASP A 73 -3.54 -19.42 4.05
C ASP A 73 -4.25 -20.68 4.58
N ARG A 74 -5.51 -20.87 4.17
CA ARG A 74 -6.32 -22.03 4.55
C ARG A 74 -5.77 -23.36 4.00
N ALA A 75 -4.98 -23.32 2.94
CA ALA A 75 -4.33 -24.48 2.33
C ALA A 75 -2.94 -24.76 2.95
N GLY A 76 -2.49 -23.94 3.90
CA GLY A 76 -1.20 -24.06 4.56
C GLY A 76 -0.03 -23.39 3.83
N ASN A 77 -0.27 -22.73 2.69
CA ASN A 77 0.78 -22.03 1.95
C ASN A 77 1.20 -20.76 2.68
N ILE A 78 2.51 -20.46 2.62
CA ILE A 78 3.05 -19.22 3.20
C ILE A 78 2.69 -18.05 2.28
N ARG A 79 1.92 -17.11 2.82
CA ARG A 79 1.63 -15.80 2.20
C ARG A 79 2.47 -14.72 2.87
N ARG A 80 2.97 -13.78 2.06
CA ARG A 80 3.58 -12.56 2.56
C ARG A 80 2.52 -11.47 2.52
N VAL A 81 2.21 -10.89 3.67
CA VAL A 81 1.13 -9.92 3.83
C VAL A 81 1.73 -8.60 4.27
N GLY A 82 1.17 -7.51 3.74
CA GLY A 82 1.53 -6.15 4.08
C GLY A 82 0.37 -5.35 4.66
N LEU A 83 0.71 -4.33 5.44
CA LEU A 83 -0.20 -3.30 5.92
C LEU A 83 0.44 -1.93 5.77
N LEU A 84 -0.27 -1.02 5.11
CA LEU A 84 0.06 0.39 5.00
C LEU A 84 -0.64 1.18 6.11
N GLN A 85 0.13 1.86 6.97
CA GLN A 85 -0.39 2.73 8.01
C GLN A 85 0.12 4.16 7.80
N GLY A 86 -0.57 5.13 8.41
CA GLY A 86 -0.26 6.56 8.28
C GLY A 86 -1.22 7.30 7.36
N LEU A 87 -1.78 6.64 6.35
CA LEU A 87 -2.85 7.21 5.51
C LEU A 87 -4.22 7.07 6.18
N SER A 88 -5.06 8.09 6.03
CA SER A 88 -6.45 8.10 6.53
C SER A 88 -7.41 7.32 5.61
N LEU A 89 -7.06 6.08 5.27
CA LEU A 89 -7.87 5.19 4.42
C LEU A 89 -8.75 4.23 5.26
N LYS A 90 -9.79 3.61 4.70
CA LYS A 90 -10.47 2.49 5.40
C LYS A 90 -9.49 1.31 5.56
N LEU A 91 -9.56 0.57 6.67
CA LEU A 91 -8.60 -0.51 7.00
C LEU A 91 -8.51 -1.60 5.92
N GLU A 92 -9.64 -1.96 5.30
CA GLU A 92 -9.71 -2.92 4.18
C GLU A 92 -8.89 -2.48 2.97
N LYS A 93 -8.68 -1.16 2.81
CA LYS A 93 -7.86 -0.57 1.74
C LYS A 93 -6.41 -0.36 2.18
N ARG A 94 -5.96 -0.97 3.26
CA ARG A 94 -4.59 -0.82 3.77
C ARG A 94 -3.80 -2.11 3.76
N THR A 95 -4.47 -3.26 3.74
CA THR A 95 -3.83 -4.58 3.69
C THR A 95 -3.63 -5.01 2.25
N PHE A 96 -2.49 -5.63 1.96
CA PHE A 96 -2.15 -6.11 0.62
C PHE A 96 -1.36 -7.41 0.69
N ASP A 97 -1.39 -8.18 -0.38
CA ASP A 97 -0.52 -9.33 -0.55
C ASP A 97 0.75 -8.94 -1.28
N LEU A 98 1.85 -9.58 -0.92
CA LEU A 98 3.10 -9.50 -1.64
C LEU A 98 3.23 -10.71 -2.57
N ILE A 99 3.31 -10.45 -3.87
CA ILE A 99 3.63 -11.44 -4.90
C ILE A 99 5.12 -11.42 -5.21
N THR A 100 5.69 -12.57 -5.55
CA THR A 100 7.09 -12.67 -6.01
C THR A 100 7.17 -12.20 -7.46
N ILE A 101 8.12 -11.33 -7.79
CA ILE A 101 8.38 -10.96 -9.18
C ILE A 101 9.30 -12.03 -9.80
N PRO A 102 8.87 -12.76 -10.86
CA PRO A 102 9.58 -13.94 -11.37
C PRO A 102 11.02 -13.66 -11.84
N GLU A 103 11.25 -12.47 -12.39
CA GLU A 103 12.50 -12.10 -13.06
C GLU A 103 13.66 -11.84 -12.08
N THR A 104 13.37 -11.66 -10.80
CA THR A 104 14.36 -11.23 -9.81
C THR A 104 14.18 -11.98 -8.50
N ARG A 105 15.18 -12.80 -8.14
CA ARG A 105 15.21 -13.50 -6.85
C ARG A 105 15.01 -12.49 -5.71
N ASP A 106 14.12 -12.83 -4.77
CA ASP A 106 13.81 -12.08 -3.56
C ASP A 106 13.20 -10.68 -3.75
N ARG A 107 12.68 -10.34 -4.94
CA ARG A 107 11.82 -9.15 -5.10
C ARG A 107 10.36 -9.49 -4.91
N PHE A 108 9.66 -8.63 -4.18
CA PHE A 108 8.23 -8.72 -3.95
C PHE A 108 7.54 -7.43 -4.34
N GLN A 109 6.29 -7.55 -4.78
CA GLN A 109 5.44 -6.40 -5.06
C GLN A 109 4.09 -6.58 -4.39
N GLY A 110 3.57 -5.50 -3.82
CA GLY A 110 2.21 -5.41 -3.32
C GLY A 110 1.53 -4.19 -3.90
N ILE A 111 0.21 -4.26 -4.04
CA ILE A 111 -0.60 -3.17 -4.56
C ILE A 111 -1.69 -2.86 -3.54
N VAL A 112 -1.82 -1.57 -3.22
CA VAL A 112 -2.97 -1.03 -2.49
C VAL A 112 -3.80 -0.24 -3.47
N GLU A 113 -4.95 -0.81 -3.83
CA GLU A 113 -5.91 -0.18 -4.74
C GLU A 113 -6.70 0.92 -4.02
N LEU A 114 -6.62 2.12 -4.57
CA LEU A 114 -7.46 3.26 -4.23
C LEU A 114 -8.45 3.47 -5.38
N GLN A 115 -9.48 4.33 -5.23
CA GLN A 115 -10.53 4.42 -6.25
C GLN A 115 -10.00 4.79 -7.65
N SER A 116 -9.20 5.84 -7.71
CA SER A 116 -8.64 6.43 -8.94
C SER A 116 -7.13 6.31 -9.01
N ASP A 117 -6.50 5.65 -8.04
CA ASP A 117 -5.06 5.63 -7.86
C ASP A 117 -4.65 4.29 -7.28
N ARG A 118 -3.39 3.93 -7.42
CA ARG A 118 -2.83 2.76 -6.75
C ARG A 118 -1.49 3.11 -6.16
N LEU A 119 -1.24 2.52 -5.00
CA LEU A 119 0.07 2.55 -4.38
C LEU A 119 0.74 1.22 -4.66
N VAL A 120 1.87 1.27 -5.35
CA VAL A 120 2.70 0.10 -5.64
C VAL A 120 3.82 0.06 -4.60
N ILE A 121 3.89 -1.04 -3.85
CA ILE A 121 4.90 -1.29 -2.83
C ILE A 121 5.87 -2.31 -3.39
N ASN A 122 7.07 -1.88 -3.73
CA ASN A 122 8.16 -2.73 -4.17
C ASN A 122 9.08 -3.03 -2.99
N VAL A 123 9.44 -4.31 -2.84
CA VAL A 123 10.39 -4.80 -1.85
C VAL A 123 11.53 -5.45 -2.58
N PHE A 124 12.74 -4.97 -2.38
CA PHE A 124 13.92 -5.56 -3.02
C PHE A 124 15.11 -5.61 -2.07
N PRO A 125 15.95 -6.65 -2.17
CA PRO A 125 17.17 -6.73 -1.39
C PRO A 125 18.22 -5.79 -1.98
N ALA A 126 19.05 -5.20 -1.12
CA ALA A 126 20.39 -4.81 -1.50
C ALA A 126 21.41 -5.49 -0.58
N THR A 127 22.57 -5.74 -1.14
CA THR A 127 23.69 -6.32 -0.44
C THR A 127 24.30 -5.23 0.44
N ALA A 128 24.24 -5.40 1.76
CA ALA A 128 25.10 -4.64 2.65
C ALA A 128 26.49 -5.29 2.66
N THR A 129 27.53 -4.49 2.89
CA THR A 129 28.87 -4.99 3.16
C THR A 129 28.82 -6.02 4.30
N GLY A 130 29.26 -7.27 4.05
CA GLY A 130 29.30 -8.35 5.05
C GLY A 130 28.10 -9.31 5.05
N GLU A 131 27.66 -9.77 3.88
CA GLU A 131 26.68 -10.87 3.66
C GLU A 131 25.24 -10.67 4.14
N ARG A 132 24.95 -9.67 4.98
CA ARG A 132 23.58 -9.41 5.44
C ARG A 132 22.77 -8.70 4.36
N LYS A 133 21.66 -9.32 3.93
CA LYS A 133 20.67 -8.67 3.05
C LYS A 133 19.91 -7.58 3.82
N ILE A 134 19.92 -6.36 3.29
CA ILE A 134 19.02 -5.28 3.71
C ILE A 134 17.87 -5.24 2.69
N TYR A 135 16.63 -5.09 3.16
CA TYR A 135 15.48 -4.95 2.28
C TYR A 135 15.03 -3.50 2.24
N PHE A 136 14.86 -2.97 1.03
CA PHE A 136 14.32 -1.65 0.78
C PHE A 136 12.83 -1.76 0.52
N CYS A 137 12.09 -0.78 1.03
CA CYS A 137 10.73 -0.49 0.65
C CYS A 137 10.77 0.68 -0.33
N HIS A 138 10.20 0.52 -1.51
CA HIS A 138 9.94 1.60 -2.46
C HIS A 138 8.45 1.69 -2.68
N LEU A 139 7.89 2.87 -2.44
CA LEU A 139 6.49 3.18 -2.65
C LEU A 139 6.38 4.08 -3.87
N GLU A 140 5.52 3.70 -4.80
CA GLU A 140 5.19 4.45 -6.00
C GLU A 140 3.70 4.77 -6.02
N LEU A 141 3.36 6.03 -6.29
CA LEU A 141 1.99 6.47 -6.51
C LEU A 141 1.72 6.54 -8.02
N VAL A 142 0.78 5.71 -8.48
CA VAL A 142 0.36 5.64 -9.88
C VAL A 142 -1.10 6.07 -9.98
N ARG A 143 -1.39 7.05 -10.82
CA ARG A 143 -2.76 7.51 -11.07
C ARG A 143 -3.47 6.59 -12.06
N SER A 144 -4.80 6.65 -12.09
CA SER A 144 -5.67 5.88 -12.99
C SER A 144 -5.41 6.13 -14.48
N ASP A 145 -4.88 7.29 -14.85
CA ASP A 145 -4.42 7.61 -16.21
C ASP A 145 -3.04 7.00 -16.54
N GLY A 146 -2.45 6.25 -15.61
CA GLY A 146 -1.12 5.66 -15.74
C GLY A 146 0.02 6.65 -15.53
N SER A 147 -0.28 7.92 -15.22
CA SER A 147 0.75 8.90 -14.91
C SER A 147 1.37 8.68 -13.54
N ILE A 148 2.67 8.92 -13.47
CA ILE A 148 3.45 8.96 -12.24
C ILE A 148 3.45 10.42 -11.77
N VAL A 149 3.14 10.68 -10.49
CA VAL A 149 3.04 12.05 -9.95
C VAL A 149 4.42 12.74 -10.00
N GLY A 150 4.59 13.68 -10.93
CA GLY A 150 5.81 14.50 -11.08
C GLY A 150 6.10 15.39 -9.89
#